data_AF-A0A7W8BHC6-F1
#
_entry.id   AF-A0A7W8BHC6-F1
#
_cell.length_a   1.000
_cell.length_b   1.000
_cell.length_c   1.000
_cell.angle_alpha   90.00
_cell.angle_beta   90.00
_cell.angle_gamma   90.00
#
_symmetry.space_group_name_H-M   'P 1'
#
loop_
_entity.id
_entity.type
_entity.pdbx_description
1 polymer ?
#
loop_
_entity_poly.entity_id
_entity_poly.type
_entity_poly.pdbx_seq_one_letter_code
_entity_poly.pdbx_strand_id
1 'polypeptide(L)'
;MIRSRAYARPVLAVLFPLLQIVVLLLPAAGGLSLVHVVNVALAATAAAGAALAVCALAAARCAPAVPPTRVRTAIRDRDRRTAFLPQRDPDAKGRTRPRAPGHALPATTA
;
A
#
# COMPACT_ATOMS: atom_id res chain seq x y z
N MET A 1 7.28 -8.66 19.64
CA MET A 1 5.80 -8.64 19.50
C MET A 1 5.28 -9.16 18.14
N ILE A 2 5.97 -10.11 17.48
CA ILE A 2 5.65 -10.52 16.09
C ILE A 2 4.76 -11.77 16.02
N ARG A 3 4.69 -12.58 17.10
CA ARG A 3 3.99 -13.89 17.08
C ARG A 3 2.47 -13.81 17.11
N SER A 4 1.84 -12.81 17.73
CA SER A 4 0.37 -12.72 17.79
C SER A 4 -0.28 -12.38 16.44
N ARG A 5 0.44 -11.69 15.55
CA ARG A 5 -0.02 -11.38 14.18
C ARG A 5 -0.06 -12.61 13.25
N ALA A 6 0.68 -13.67 13.59
CA ALA A 6 0.69 -14.89 12.80
C ALA A 6 -0.60 -15.70 12.98
N TYR A 7 -1.21 -15.68 14.17
CA TYR A 7 -2.44 -16.43 14.47
C TYR A 7 -3.73 -15.69 14.09
N ALA A 8 -3.73 -14.35 14.07
CA ALA A 8 -4.89 -13.59 13.63
C ALA A 8 -5.19 -13.75 12.12
N ARG A 9 -4.17 -14.04 11.30
CA ARG A 9 -4.29 -14.23 9.85
C ARG A 9 -5.10 -15.47 9.44
N PRO A 10 -4.81 -16.69 9.92
CA PRO A 10 -5.59 -17.87 9.57
C PRO A 10 -7.01 -17.80 10.15
N VAL A 11 -7.17 -17.26 11.36
CA VAL A 11 -8.49 -17.11 11.99
C VAL A 11 -9.38 -16.17 11.18
N LEU A 12 -8.88 -15.01 10.77
CA LEU A 12 -9.65 -14.08 9.93
C LEU A 12 -9.90 -14.66 8.52
N ALA A 13 -8.93 -15.39 7.97
CA ALA A 13 -9.07 -16.03 6.66
C ALA A 13 -10.10 -17.17 6.65
N VAL A 14 -10.36 -17.83 7.79
CA VAL A 14 -11.35 -18.90 7.91
C VAL A 14 -12.71 -18.38 8.38
N LEU A 15 -12.76 -17.46 9.35
CA LEU A 15 -14.02 -16.91 9.85
C LEU A 15 -14.75 -16.04 8.83
N PHE A 16 -14.00 -15.31 7.99
CA PHE A 16 -14.59 -14.44 6.98
C PHE A 16 -15.42 -15.21 5.92
N PRO A 17 -14.90 -16.25 5.23
CA PRO A 17 -15.70 -17.03 4.30
C PRO A 17 -16.84 -17.80 5.00
N LEU A 18 -16.61 -18.27 6.23
CA LEU A 18 -17.62 -19.00 7.00
C LEU A 18 -18.83 -18.10 7.33
N LEU A 19 -18.57 -16.84 7.71
CA LEU A 19 -19.61 -15.82 7.90
C LEU A 19 -20.40 -15.54 6.61
N GLN A 20 -19.71 -15.42 5.48
CA GLN A 20 -20.36 -15.20 4.17
C GLN A 20 -21.23 -16.39 3.77
N ILE A 21 -20.77 -17.61 4.01
CA ILE A 21 -21.54 -18.84 3.75
C ILE A 21 -22.81 -18.88 4.61
N VAL A 22 -22.71 -18.54 5.90
CA VAL A 22 -23.87 -18.50 6.80
C VAL A 22 -24.88 -17.44 6.37
N VAL A 23 -24.42 -16.23 6.03
CA VAL A 23 -25.29 -15.13 5.58
C VAL A 23 -25.97 -15.44 4.24
N LEU A 24 -25.30 -16.18 3.35
CA LEU A 24 -25.84 -16.59 2.06
C LEU A 24 -26.81 -17.78 2.17
N LEU A 25 -26.59 -18.68 3.14
CA LEU A 25 -27.40 -19.90 3.32
C LEU A 25 -28.67 -19.65 4.14
N LEU A 26 -28.66 -18.67 5.06
CA LEU A 26 -29.81 -18.33 5.90
C LEU A 26 -31.06 -17.86 5.12
N PRO A 27 -30.92 -17.13 3.99
CA PRO A 27 -32.01 -16.83 3.06
C PRO A 27 -32.63 -18.02 2.31
N ALA A 28 -31.87 -19.08 2.08
CA ALA A 28 -32.30 -20.18 1.20
C ALA A 28 -33.39 -21.05 1.83
N ALA A 29 -33.65 -20.91 3.13
CA ALA A 29 -34.66 -21.69 3.87
C ALA A 29 -36.09 -21.14 3.75
N GLY A 30 -36.33 -19.99 3.08
CA GLY A 30 -37.67 -19.40 3.02
C GLY A 30 -37.93 -18.41 1.89
N GLY A 31 -38.34 -18.92 0.71
CA GLY A 31 -39.15 -18.22 -0.30
C GLY A 31 -38.53 -17.04 -1.07
N LEU A 32 -38.79 -16.99 -2.39
CA LEU A 32 -38.32 -15.96 -3.33
C LEU A 32 -39.07 -14.62 -3.19
N SER A 33 -39.01 -13.99 -2.02
CA SER A 33 -39.47 -12.61 -1.86
C SER A 33 -38.47 -11.62 -2.47
N LEU A 34 -38.95 -10.51 -3.05
CA LEU A 34 -38.13 -9.39 -3.52
C LEU A 34 -37.13 -8.91 -2.46
N VAL A 35 -37.53 -8.95 -1.19
CA VAL A 35 -36.68 -8.59 -0.04
C VAL A 35 -35.48 -9.55 0.09
N HIS A 36 -35.66 -10.84 -0.22
CA HIS A 36 -34.57 -11.81 -0.19
C HIS A 36 -33.56 -11.58 -1.31
N VAL A 37 -34.01 -11.22 -2.51
CA VAL A 37 -33.13 -10.90 -3.64
C VAL A 37 -32.27 -9.67 -3.31
N VAL A 38 -32.87 -8.63 -2.71
CA VAL A 38 -32.14 -7.43 -2.26
C VAL A 38 -31.12 -7.78 -1.18
N ASN A 39 -31.50 -8.61 -0.20
CA ASN A 39 -30.58 -9.05 0.86
C ASN A 39 -29.41 -9.88 0.31
N VAL A 40 -29.65 -10.78 -0.64
CA VAL A 40 -28.59 -11.57 -1.29
C VAL A 40 -27.67 -10.67 -2.11
N ALA A 41 -28.21 -9.72 -2.87
CA ALA A 41 -27.40 -8.78 -3.65
C ALA A 41 -26.54 -7.87 -2.75
N LEU A 42 -27.11 -7.41 -1.64
CA LEU A 42 -26.39 -6.60 -0.64
C LEU A 42 -25.29 -7.43 0.04
N ALA A 43 -25.60 -8.66 0.45
CA ALA A 43 -24.62 -9.59 1.02
C ALA A 43 -23.49 -9.89 0.03
N ALA A 44 -23.81 -10.16 -1.24
CA ALA A 44 -22.82 -10.41 -2.29
C ALA A 44 -21.91 -9.20 -2.52
N THR A 45 -22.47 -7.99 -2.51
CA THR A 45 -21.70 -6.75 -2.67
C THR A 45 -20.79 -6.50 -1.46
N ALA A 46 -21.30 -6.72 -0.24
CA ALA A 46 -20.51 -6.61 0.98
C ALA A 46 -19.38 -7.66 1.02
N ALA A 47 -19.65 -8.89 0.60
CA ALA A 47 -18.67 -9.97 0.49
C ALA A 47 -17.55 -9.60 -0.50
N ALA A 48 -17.93 -9.12 -1.70
CA ALA A 48 -16.98 -8.68 -2.71
C ALA A 48 -16.13 -7.49 -2.22
N GLY A 49 -16.75 -6.49 -1.59
CA GLY A 49 -16.05 -5.34 -1.05
C GLY A 49 -15.04 -5.71 0.03
N ALA A 50 -15.41 -6.62 0.93
CA ALA A 50 -14.51 -7.09 1.97
C ALA A 50 -13.38 -7.99 1.44
N ALA A 51 -13.66 -8.85 0.45
CA ALA A 51 -12.61 -9.60 -0.24
C ALA A 51 -11.59 -8.66 -0.91
N LEU A 52 -12.06 -7.60 -1.58
CA LEU A 52 -11.20 -6.57 -2.15
C LEU A 52 -10.39 -5.84 -1.08
N ALA A 53 -10.99 -5.49 0.06
CA ALA A 53 -10.28 -4.84 1.16
C ALA A 53 -9.17 -5.74 1.75
N VAL A 54 -9.43 -7.04 1.90
CA VAL A 54 -8.43 -8.02 2.34
C VAL A 54 -7.29 -8.13 1.32
N CYS A 55 -7.61 -8.21 0.02
CA CYS A 55 -6.61 -8.21 -1.05
C CYS A 55 -5.76 -6.93 -1.05
N ALA A 56 -6.38 -5.76 -0.91
CA ALA A 56 -5.68 -4.48 -0.84
C ALA A 56 -4.77 -4.40 0.38
N LEU A 57 -5.24 -4.86 1.55
CA LEU A 57 -4.44 -4.91 2.76
C LEU A 57 -3.26 -5.89 2.62
N ALA A 58 -3.49 -7.06 2.02
CA ALA A 58 -2.42 -8.02 1.75
C ALA A 58 -1.37 -7.42 0.82
N ALA A 59 -1.79 -6.79 -0.28
CA ALA A 59 -0.89 -6.09 -1.20
C ALA A 59 -0.08 -4.99 -0.51
N ALA A 60 -0.72 -4.16 0.32
CA ALA A 60 -0.05 -3.10 1.07
C ALA A 60 0.96 -3.65 2.09
N ARG A 61 0.72 -4.84 2.65
CA ARG A 61 1.64 -5.51 3.59
C ARG A 61 2.76 -6.28 2.90
N CYS A 62 2.56 -6.68 1.64
CA CYS A 62 3.57 -7.31 0.79
C CYS A 62 4.51 -6.27 0.15
N ALA A 63 4.13 -4.98 0.13
CA ALA A 63 5.01 -3.90 -0.29
C ALA A 63 6.31 -3.95 0.55
N PRO A 64 7.49 -4.15 -0.08
CA PRO A 64 8.74 -4.25 0.65
C PRO A 64 8.97 -2.98 1.46
N ALA A 65 9.22 -3.11 2.76
CA ALA A 65 9.68 -2.01 3.59
C ALA A 65 11.12 -1.66 3.18
N VAL A 66 11.26 -0.75 2.21
CA VAL A 66 12.56 -0.29 1.74
C VAL A 66 13.07 0.80 2.70
N PRO A 67 14.25 0.64 3.31
CA PRO A 67 14.84 1.70 4.11
C PRO A 67 14.92 2.99 3.28
N PRO A 68 14.57 4.17 3.83
CA PRO A 68 14.59 5.43 3.07
C PRO A 68 16.00 5.73 2.51
N THR A 69 17.05 5.22 3.17
CA THR A 69 18.42 5.28 2.69
C THR A 69 18.64 4.52 1.39
N ARG A 70 18.00 3.36 1.18
CA ARG A 70 18.13 2.55 -0.04
C ARG A 70 17.57 3.26 -1.27
N VAL A 71 16.44 3.95 -1.11
CA VAL A 71 15.85 4.80 -2.16
C VAL A 71 16.82 5.92 -2.54
N ARG A 72 17.36 6.61 -1.53
CA ARG A 72 18.35 7.69 -1.74
C ARG A 72 19.61 7.16 -2.43
N THR A 73 20.12 6.00 -2.04
CA THR A 73 21.29 5.39 -2.69
C THR A 73 21.01 4.96 -4.12
N ALA A 74 19.82 4.43 -4.41
CA ALA A 74 19.44 4.02 -5.76
C ALA A 74 19.27 5.23 -6.69
N ILE A 75 18.71 6.34 -6.19
CA ILE A 75 18.64 7.60 -6.93
C ILE A 75 20.04 8.13 -7.20
N ARG A 76 20.90 8.19 -6.16
CA ARG A 76 22.28 8.66 -6.30
C ARG A 76 23.11 7.83 -7.27
N ASP A 77 22.91 6.51 -7.28
CA ASP A 77 23.58 5.60 -8.20
C ASP A 77 23.10 5.81 -9.66
N ARG A 78 21.79 6.00 -9.86
CA ARG A 78 21.21 6.33 -11.16
C ARG A 78 21.72 7.67 -11.69
N ASP A 79 21.81 8.68 -10.83
CA ASP A 79 22.33 10.00 -11.21
C ASP A 79 23.79 9.90 -11.66
N ARG A 80 24.64 9.20 -10.89
CA ARG A 80 26.05 8.97 -11.26
C ARG A 80 26.21 8.25 -12.60
N ARG A 81 25.38 7.23 -12.87
CA ARG A 81 25.41 6.49 -14.15
C ARG A 81 24.97 7.33 -15.34
N THR A 82 24.27 8.45 -15.11
CA THR A 82 23.72 9.30 -16.18
C THR A 82 24.26 10.74 -16.15
N ALA A 83 25.30 10.98 -15.35
CA ALA A 83 25.92 12.29 -15.13
C ALA A 83 26.65 12.87 -16.35
N PHE A 84 26.79 12.10 -17.44
CA PHE A 84 27.57 12.50 -18.62
C PHE A 84 26.92 13.59 -19.48
N LEU A 85 25.66 13.97 -19.21
CA LEU A 85 24.95 15.01 -19.97
C LEU A 85 24.95 16.33 -19.18
N PRO A 86 25.68 17.37 -19.64
CA PRO A 86 25.72 18.69 -19.00
C PRO A 86 24.33 19.34 -18.87
N GLN A 87 23.36 18.92 -19.67
CA GLN A 87 21.99 19.43 -19.62
C GLN A 87 21.12 18.79 -18.51
N ARG A 88 21.58 17.71 -17.87
CA ARG A 88 20.83 16.94 -16.87
C ARG A 88 21.17 17.32 -15.43
N ASP A 89 22.37 17.82 -15.19
CA ASP A 89 22.77 18.33 -13.88
C ASP A 89 22.21 19.75 -13.68
N PRO A 90 21.27 19.97 -12.74
CA PRO A 90 20.74 21.29 -12.46
C PRO A 90 21.79 22.26 -11.90
N ASP A 91 22.93 21.75 -11.41
CA ASP A 91 24.09 22.51 -10.93
C ASP A 91 25.22 22.59 -11.97
N ALA A 92 25.00 22.15 -13.22
CA ALA A 92 26.02 22.20 -14.27
C ALA A 92 26.53 23.63 -14.50
N LYS A 93 27.83 23.75 -14.76
CA LYS A 93 28.50 25.02 -15.09
C LYS A 93 27.79 25.69 -16.28
N GLY A 94 27.24 26.89 -16.07
CA GLY A 94 26.46 27.63 -17.08
C GLY A 94 24.94 27.58 -16.91
N ARG A 95 24.43 26.80 -15.93
CA ARG A 95 23.02 26.77 -15.52
C ARG A 95 22.84 26.97 -14.01
N THR A 96 23.59 27.90 -13.43
CA THR A 96 23.40 28.29 -12.03
C THR A 96 21.99 28.87 -11.86
N ARG A 97 21.07 28.09 -11.27
CA ARG A 97 19.78 28.63 -10.85
C ARG A 97 19.99 29.57 -9.66
N PRO A 98 19.18 30.63 -9.51
CA PRO A 98 19.08 31.35 -8.24
C PRO A 98 18.82 30.32 -7.14
N ARG A 99 19.80 30.14 -6.25
CA ARG A 99 19.65 29.22 -5.12
C ARG A 99 18.70 29.88 -4.14
N ALA A 100 17.61 29.21 -3.79
CA ALA A 100 16.87 29.59 -2.59
C ALA A 100 17.87 29.66 -1.42
N PRO A 101 17.81 30.68 -0.54
CA PRO A 101 18.74 30.79 0.57
C PRO A 101 18.81 29.46 1.32
N GLY A 102 19.99 28.82 1.29
CA GLY A 102 20.21 27.58 2.03
C GLY A 102 20.27 27.88 3.52
N HIS A 103 19.75 26.99 4.35
CA HIS A 103 19.99 27.07 5.79
C HIS A 103 21.51 27.03 6.04
N ALA A 104 22.02 28.01 6.77
CA ALA A 104 23.40 28.05 7.20
C ALA A 104 23.71 26.76 7.99
N LEU A 105 24.58 25.92 7.45
CA LEU A 105 25.10 24.78 8.18
C LEU A 105 26.07 25.32 9.25
N PRO A 106 26.02 24.82 10.49
CA PRO A 106 26.98 25.21 11.51
C PRO A 106 28.39 24.87 11.00
N ALA A 107 29.23 25.91 10.92
CA ALA A 107 30.63 25.74 10.58
C ALA A 107 31.27 24.82 11.62
N THR A 108 31.91 23.74 11.18
CA THR A 108 32.85 23.02 12.03
C THR A 108 33.99 23.97 12.30
N THR A 109 34.07 24.49 13.53
CA THR A 109 35.28 25.14 14.03
C THR A 109 36.37 24.08 14.14
N ALA A 110 37.55 24.45 13.66
CA ALA A 110 38.74 23.62 13.52
C ALA A 110 39.14 22.86 14.79
#